data_AF-A0A920GT18-F1
#
_entry.id   AF-A0A920GT18-F1
#
_cell.length_a   1.000
_cell.length_b   1.000
_cell.length_c   1.000
_cell.angle_alpha   90.00
_cell.angle_beta   90.00
_cell.angle_gamma   90.00
#
_symmetry.space_group_name_H-M   'P 1'
#
loop_
_entity.id
_entity.type
_entity.pdbx_description
1 polymer ?
#
loop_
_entity_poly.entity_id
_entity_poly.type
_entity_poly.pdbx_seq_one_letter_code
_entity_poly.pdbx_strand_id
1 'polypeptide(L)'
;MKKIVLIGAGSAVFGLGTINDIFQSDSLVGSTIVLHDINEAALKKITEAAEKFREKNNLNFAIKPVSNRREALKDADFCVISIEVGHRFDLWDMDWKIPLQFGFKQIYGENGGPGGLFHSLRIIPPILAICEDIQEICPEAFVFNYSNPMQRICHSVTTKFPNLKFVGLCHEIYSMEVQLPKLLNTDRSNIDFRAGGLNHLSILVEANFKDTGRMHTQ
;
A
#
# COMPACT_ATOMS: atom_id res chain seq x y z
N MET A 1 12.87 14.53 14.52
CA MET A 1 11.70 13.62 14.71
C MET A 1 10.92 13.64 13.42
N LYS A 2 10.49 12.48 12.92
CA LYS A 2 9.79 12.39 11.64
C LYS A 2 8.29 12.49 11.81
N LYS A 3 7.60 13.10 10.85
CA LYS A 3 6.14 13.12 10.77
C LYS A 3 5.68 12.19 9.64
N ILE A 4 4.97 11.14 10.00
CA ILE A 4 4.45 10.11 9.10
C ILE A 4 2.94 10.25 9.05
N VAL A 5 2.37 10.48 7.88
CA VAL A 5 0.93 10.61 7.68
C VAL A 5 0.39 9.36 7.02
N LEU A 6 -0.53 8.66 7.69
CA LEU A 6 -1.24 7.51 7.16
C LEU A 6 -2.62 7.96 6.66
N ILE A 7 -2.82 7.93 5.35
CA ILE A 7 -4.05 8.36 4.66
C ILE A 7 -4.88 7.11 4.33
N GLY A 8 -6.11 7.05 4.84
CA GLY A 8 -6.92 5.83 4.86
C GLY A 8 -6.65 4.95 6.08
N ALA A 9 -6.24 5.58 7.20
CA ALA A 9 -5.86 4.88 8.43
C ALA A 9 -7.01 4.09 9.08
N GLY A 10 -8.27 4.34 8.71
CA GLY A 10 -9.44 3.61 9.19
C GLY A 10 -9.52 2.15 8.70
N SER A 11 -8.69 1.76 7.72
CA SER A 11 -8.52 0.36 7.33
C SER A 11 -7.93 -0.45 8.49
N ALA A 12 -8.73 -1.31 9.13
CA ALA A 12 -8.28 -2.00 10.34
C ALA A 12 -7.06 -2.91 10.13
N VAL A 13 -7.00 -3.61 9.00
CA VAL A 13 -5.88 -4.50 8.68
C VAL A 13 -4.65 -3.69 8.31
N PHE A 14 -4.77 -2.75 7.36
CA PHE A 14 -3.63 -1.98 6.88
C PHE A 14 -3.14 -0.95 7.90
N GLY A 15 -4.06 -0.22 8.53
CA GLY A 15 -3.77 0.82 9.51
C GLY A 15 -3.04 0.26 10.72
N LEU A 16 -3.59 -0.78 11.38
CA LEU A 16 -2.91 -1.39 12.53
C LEU A 16 -1.62 -2.11 12.14
N GLY A 17 -1.58 -2.79 11.00
CA GLY A 17 -0.36 -3.42 10.50
C GLY A 17 0.77 -2.40 10.29
N THR A 18 0.49 -1.31 9.56
CA THR A 18 1.47 -0.25 9.29
C THR A 18 1.93 0.45 10.58
N ILE A 19 1.00 0.73 11.50
CA ILE A 19 1.35 1.33 12.80
C ILE A 19 2.27 0.39 13.59
N ASN A 20 1.96 -0.91 13.61
CA ASN A 20 2.79 -1.91 14.27
C ASN A 20 4.20 -1.98 13.65
N ASP A 21 4.31 -1.96 12.32
CA ASP A 21 5.61 -1.98 11.63
C ASP A 21 6.44 -0.73 11.98
N ILE A 22 5.80 0.44 12.07
CA ILE A 22 6.46 1.68 12.53
C ILE A 22 6.95 1.54 13.98
N PHE A 23 6.14 0.96 14.86
CA PHE A 23 6.50 0.74 16.27
C PHE A 23 7.68 -0.19 16.46
N GLN A 24 7.90 -1.13 15.54
CA GLN A 24 9.03 -2.07 15.58
C GLN A 24 10.31 -1.51 14.95
N SER A 25 10.26 -0.30 14.38
CA SER A 25 11.42 0.32 13.74
C SER A 25 12.20 1.23 14.70
N ASP A 26 13.40 0.80 15.07
CA ASP A 26 14.33 1.59 15.88
C ASP A 26 14.64 2.96 15.24
N SER A 27 14.70 3.00 13.90
CA SER A 27 14.99 4.23 13.14
C SER A 27 13.87 5.27 13.20
N LEU A 28 12.66 4.87 13.58
CA LEU A 28 11.48 5.74 13.62
C LEU A 28 11.08 6.14 15.04
N VAL A 29 11.77 5.66 16.07
CA VAL A 29 11.49 6.01 17.47
C VAL A 29 11.47 7.53 17.67
N GLY A 30 10.46 8.03 18.39
CA GLY A 30 10.20 9.45 18.61
C GLY A 30 9.42 10.14 17.48
N SER A 31 8.99 9.41 16.46
CA SER A 31 8.20 9.97 15.37
C SER A 31 6.76 10.28 15.78
N THR A 32 6.14 11.20 15.04
CA THR A 32 4.69 11.47 15.11
C THR A 32 3.99 10.72 13.98
N ILE A 33 3.05 9.86 14.34
CA ILE A 33 2.17 9.13 13.42
C ILE A 33 0.84 9.88 13.37
N VAL A 34 0.53 10.49 12.23
CA VAL A 34 -0.75 11.13 11.98
C VAL A 34 -1.67 10.14 11.27
N LEU A 35 -2.83 9.89 11.86
CA LEU A 35 -3.85 9.03 11.30
C LEU A 35 -4.91 9.92 10.65
N HIS A 36 -5.10 9.78 9.34
CA HIS A 36 -6.10 10.50 8.59
C HIS A 36 -7.06 9.53 7.90
N ASP A 37 -8.36 9.74 8.12
CA ASP A 37 -9.44 9.07 7.41
C ASP A 37 -10.67 9.99 7.35
N ILE A 38 -11.51 9.83 6.33
CA ILE A 38 -12.79 10.55 6.21
C ILE A 38 -13.89 9.89 7.06
N ASN A 39 -13.71 8.62 7.42
CA ASN A 39 -14.60 7.90 8.31
C ASN A 39 -14.17 8.09 9.77
N GLU A 40 -14.79 9.04 10.45
CA GLU A 40 -14.45 9.40 11.83
C GLU A 40 -14.61 8.22 12.82
N ALA A 41 -15.60 7.35 12.61
CA ALA A 41 -15.84 6.19 13.47
C ALA A 41 -14.71 5.16 13.33
N ALA A 42 -14.28 4.89 12.09
CA ALA A 42 -13.14 4.01 11.82
C ALA A 42 -11.84 4.62 12.37
N LEU A 43 -11.60 5.91 12.11
CA LEU A 43 -10.43 6.64 12.60
C LEU A 43 -10.33 6.57 14.13
N LYS A 44 -11.43 6.84 14.84
CA LYS A 44 -11.50 6.76 16.30
C LYS A 44 -11.12 5.37 16.80
N LYS A 45 -11.72 4.32 16.24
CA LYS A 45 -11.46 2.93 16.65
C LYS A 45 -9.98 2.54 16.47
N ILE A 46 -9.37 2.92 15.35
CA ILE A 46 -7.96 2.63 15.08
C ILE A 46 -7.03 3.43 15.99
N THR A 47 -7.36 4.70 16.23
CA THR A 47 -6.60 5.54 17.16
C THR A 47 -6.62 4.95 18.58
N GLU A 48 -7.79 4.57 19.09
CA GLU A 48 -7.93 3.95 20.42
C GLU A 48 -7.13 2.65 20.54
N ALA A 49 -7.16 1.80 19.51
CA ALA A 49 -6.40 0.55 19.49
C ALA A 49 -4.88 0.81 19.47
N ALA A 50 -4.43 1.76 18.64
CA ALA A 50 -3.03 2.13 18.51
C ALA A 50 -2.49 2.78 19.80
N GLU A 51 -3.26 3.67 20.42
CA GLU A 51 -2.91 4.31 21.69
C GLU A 51 -2.80 3.30 22.83
N LYS A 52 -3.79 2.42 22.96
CA LYS A 52 -3.76 1.35 23.97
C LYS A 52 -2.54 0.44 23.81
N PHE A 53 -2.15 0.14 22.57
CA PHE A 53 -0.95 -0.66 22.30
C PHE A 53 0.33 0.10 22.63
N ARG A 54 0.41 1.38 22.26
CA ARG A 54 1.53 2.27 22.56
C ARG A 54 1.77 2.39 24.06
N GLU A 55 0.73 2.69 24.82
CA GLU A 55 0.79 2.86 26.28
C GLU A 55 1.17 1.55 26.98
N LYS A 56 0.53 0.44 26.61
CA LYS A 56 0.81 -0.88 27.21
C LYS A 56 2.29 -1.28 27.07
N ASN A 57 2.93 -0.88 25.98
CA ASN A 57 4.32 -1.24 25.67
C ASN A 57 5.31 -0.09 25.91
N ASN A 58 4.87 1.04 26.50
CA ASN A 58 5.70 2.23 26.75
C ASN A 58 6.48 2.72 25.52
N LEU A 59 5.84 2.71 24.35
CA LEU A 59 6.50 3.06 23.09
C LEU A 59 6.61 4.58 22.93
N ASN A 60 7.81 5.06 22.60
CA ASN A 60 8.09 6.48 22.40
C ASN A 60 7.67 6.95 21.00
N PHE A 61 6.36 7.09 20.78
CA PHE A 61 5.77 7.65 19.57
C PHE A 61 4.63 8.59 19.93
N ALA A 62 4.33 9.59 19.10
CA ALA A 62 3.12 10.39 19.23
C ALA A 62 2.09 9.94 18.18
N ILE A 63 0.83 9.74 18.58
CA ILE A 63 -0.25 9.40 17.65
C ILE A 63 -1.22 10.58 17.61
N LYS A 64 -1.63 10.99 16.41
CA LYS A 64 -2.55 12.13 16.21
C LYS A 64 -3.63 11.79 15.19
N PRO A 65 -4.90 11.63 15.58
CA PRO A 65 -6.00 11.56 14.61
C PRO A 65 -6.30 12.95 14.04
N VAL A 66 -6.42 13.06 12.72
CA VAL A 66 -6.74 14.33 12.04
C VAL A 66 -7.70 14.07 10.89
N SER A 67 -8.94 14.56 11.00
CA SER A 67 -9.97 14.40 9.96
C SER A 67 -9.74 15.31 8.75
N ASN A 68 -9.12 16.49 8.93
CA ASN A 68 -8.80 17.38 7.81
C ASN A 68 -7.48 16.97 7.13
N ARG A 69 -7.55 16.56 5.86
CA ARG A 69 -6.37 16.09 5.12
C ARG A 69 -5.25 17.13 5.04
N ARG A 70 -5.58 18.38 4.72
CA ARG A 70 -4.58 19.44 4.54
C ARG A 70 -3.87 19.77 5.85
N GLU A 71 -4.56 19.71 6.98
CA GLU A 71 -3.93 19.83 8.31
C GLU A 71 -3.03 18.64 8.64
N ALA A 72 -3.47 17.42 8.29
CA ALA A 72 -2.69 16.21 8.51
C ALA A 72 -1.32 16.29 7.79
N LEU A 73 -1.31 16.82 6.57
CA LEU A 73 -0.15 16.89 5.67
C LEU A 73 0.92 17.93 6.03
N LYS A 74 0.61 18.96 6.83
CA LYS A 74 1.58 20.02 7.19
C LYS A 74 2.87 19.42 7.76
N ASP A 75 4.03 19.81 7.26
CA ASP A 75 5.34 19.33 7.75
C ASP A 75 5.53 17.79 7.69
N ALA A 76 4.79 17.08 6.83
CA ALA A 76 4.98 15.63 6.67
C ALA A 76 6.35 15.32 6.02
N ASP A 77 7.06 14.35 6.57
CA ASP A 77 8.25 13.76 5.93
C ASP A 77 7.86 12.59 5.03
N PHE A 78 6.81 11.86 5.42
CA PHE A 78 6.33 10.65 4.76
C PHE A 78 4.81 10.63 4.70
N CYS A 79 4.26 10.24 3.55
CA CYS A 79 2.83 10.04 3.35
C CYS A 79 2.59 8.62 2.83
N VAL A 80 1.80 7.84 3.57
CA VAL A 80 1.42 6.48 3.18
C VAL A 80 -0.06 6.50 2.80
N ILE A 81 -0.37 6.16 1.55
CA ILE A 81 -1.73 6.20 0.99
C ILE A 81 -2.26 4.78 0.85
N SER A 82 -3.33 4.46 1.58
CA SER A 82 -4.08 3.22 1.46
C SER A 82 -5.57 3.50 1.61
N ILE A 83 -6.19 3.99 0.54
CA ILE A 83 -7.61 4.34 0.52
C ILE A 83 -8.41 3.37 -0.35
N GLU A 84 -9.72 3.37 -0.12
CA GLU A 84 -10.70 2.75 -0.98
C GLU A 84 -11.92 3.68 -1.06
N VAL A 85 -12.60 3.70 -2.20
CA VAL A 85 -13.74 4.60 -2.42
C VAL A 85 -15.04 3.83 -2.32
N GLY A 86 -15.94 4.30 -1.45
CA GLY A 86 -17.28 3.74 -1.29
C GLY A 86 -17.29 2.42 -0.51
N HIS A 87 -18.37 1.65 -0.67
CA HIS A 87 -18.53 0.36 -0.03
C HIS A 87 -17.73 -0.70 -0.79
N ARG A 88 -16.48 -0.92 -0.35
CA ARG A 88 -15.49 -1.79 -1.04
C ARG A 88 -16.11 -3.07 -1.57
N PHE A 89 -16.76 -3.87 -0.72
CA PHE A 89 -17.26 -5.19 -1.10
C PHE A 89 -18.40 -5.13 -2.12
N ASP A 90 -19.29 -4.15 -2.01
CA ASP A 90 -20.40 -3.97 -2.96
C ASP A 90 -19.87 -3.58 -4.34
N LEU A 91 -18.95 -2.62 -4.37
CA LEU A 91 -18.31 -2.18 -5.62
C LEU A 91 -17.47 -3.28 -6.25
N TRP A 92 -16.78 -4.07 -5.42
CA TRP A 92 -15.95 -5.16 -5.90
C TRP A 92 -16.78 -6.31 -6.49
N ASP A 93 -17.94 -6.58 -5.88
CA ASP A 93 -18.93 -7.51 -6.43
C ASP A 93 -19.47 -7.03 -7.78
N MET A 94 -19.71 -5.73 -7.93
CA MET A 94 -20.10 -5.12 -9.22
C MET A 94 -18.98 -5.20 -10.27
N ASP A 95 -17.73 -4.94 -9.89
CA ASP A 95 -16.56 -5.00 -10.79
C ASP A 95 -16.37 -6.40 -11.39
N TRP A 96 -16.86 -7.44 -10.72
CA TRP A 96 -16.90 -8.81 -11.23
C TRP A 96 -18.20 -9.11 -12.00
N LYS A 97 -19.36 -8.83 -11.41
CA LYS A 97 -20.67 -9.25 -11.97
C LYS A 97 -21.04 -8.53 -13.24
N ILE A 98 -20.72 -7.24 -13.37
CA ILE A 98 -21.08 -6.47 -14.56
C ILE A 98 -20.33 -7.00 -15.79
N PRO A 99 -18.98 -7.11 -15.79
CA PRO A 99 -18.27 -7.66 -16.94
C PRO A 99 -18.69 -9.10 -17.30
N LEU A 100 -19.05 -9.90 -16.29
CA LEU A 100 -19.53 -11.27 -16.50
C LEU A 100 -20.79 -11.32 -17.37
N GLN A 101 -21.72 -10.37 -17.23
CA GLN A 101 -22.92 -10.27 -18.08
C GLN A 101 -22.59 -10.05 -19.57
N PHE A 102 -21.41 -9.51 -19.87
CA PHE A 102 -20.92 -9.27 -21.22
C PHE A 102 -19.90 -10.32 -21.68
N GLY A 103 -19.76 -11.44 -20.95
CA GLY A 103 -18.91 -12.57 -21.33
C GLY A 103 -17.47 -12.52 -20.79
N PHE A 104 -17.10 -11.53 -19.97
CA PHE A 104 -15.77 -11.46 -19.36
C PHE A 104 -15.68 -12.29 -18.08
N LYS A 105 -14.88 -13.36 -18.09
CA LYS A 105 -14.70 -14.30 -16.95
C LYS A 105 -13.41 -14.00 -16.15
N GLN A 106 -13.37 -12.89 -15.42
CA GLN A 106 -12.15 -12.35 -14.76
C GLN A 106 -12.06 -12.61 -13.24
N ILE A 107 -11.33 -13.62 -12.75
CA ILE A 107 -11.41 -14.09 -11.34
C ILE A 107 -11.37 -12.96 -10.28
N TYR A 108 -10.37 -12.08 -10.34
CA TYR A 108 -10.26 -10.90 -9.48
C TYR A 108 -10.21 -9.64 -10.32
N GLY A 109 -11.34 -8.92 -10.34
CA GLY A 109 -11.50 -7.69 -11.10
C GLY A 109 -10.76 -6.49 -10.54
N GLU A 110 -10.11 -6.56 -9.38
CA GLU A 110 -9.54 -5.36 -8.74
C GLU A 110 -8.43 -4.70 -9.56
N ASN A 111 -7.61 -5.53 -10.24
CA ASN A 111 -6.30 -5.12 -10.74
C ASN A 111 -6.15 -5.23 -12.27
N GLY A 112 -7.13 -5.84 -12.95
CA GLY A 112 -7.09 -6.07 -14.39
C GLY A 112 -8.48 -6.26 -14.99
N GLY A 113 -8.54 -6.35 -16.32
CA GLY A 113 -9.80 -6.47 -17.06
C GLY A 113 -10.72 -5.24 -16.93
N PRO A 114 -11.98 -5.36 -17.38
CA PRO A 114 -12.98 -4.30 -17.23
C PRO A 114 -13.24 -3.88 -15.78
N GLY A 115 -13.27 -4.83 -14.83
CA GLY A 115 -13.42 -4.51 -13.41
C GLY A 115 -12.30 -3.60 -12.89
N GLY A 116 -11.06 -3.87 -13.32
CA GLY A 116 -9.91 -3.09 -12.87
C GLY A 116 -9.95 -1.68 -13.41
N LEU A 117 -10.50 -1.51 -14.62
CA LEU A 117 -10.78 -0.20 -15.19
C LEU A 117 -11.85 0.55 -14.39
N PHE A 118 -12.96 -0.10 -14.04
CA PHE A 118 -14.01 0.54 -13.22
C PHE A 118 -13.47 1.00 -11.86
N HIS A 119 -12.70 0.13 -11.20
CA HIS A 119 -12.00 0.46 -9.96
C HIS A 119 -11.06 1.67 -10.15
N SER A 120 -10.23 1.65 -11.20
CA SER A 120 -9.32 2.76 -11.54
C SER A 120 -10.06 4.09 -11.66
N LEU A 121 -11.19 4.11 -12.37
CA LEU A 121 -11.96 5.33 -12.60
C LEU A 121 -12.54 5.91 -11.31
N ARG A 122 -12.81 5.07 -10.30
CA ARG A 122 -13.27 5.53 -8.98
C ARG A 122 -12.13 6.01 -8.09
N ILE A 123 -11.00 5.31 -8.07
CA ILE A 123 -9.92 5.52 -7.10
C ILE A 123 -8.88 6.56 -7.55
N ILE A 124 -8.61 6.69 -8.86
CA ILE A 124 -7.58 7.63 -9.36
C ILE A 124 -7.92 9.09 -9.01
N PRO A 125 -9.16 9.59 -9.19
CA PRO A 125 -9.47 10.99 -8.87
C PRO A 125 -9.13 11.41 -7.43
N PRO A 126 -9.54 10.69 -6.36
CA PRO A 126 -9.15 11.06 -5.01
C PRO A 126 -7.65 10.88 -4.74
N ILE A 127 -6.98 9.89 -5.33
CA ILE A 127 -5.52 9.77 -5.23
C ILE A 127 -4.81 11.00 -5.83
N LEU A 128 -5.25 11.46 -7.00
CA LEU A 128 -4.69 12.67 -7.62
C LEU A 128 -4.94 13.92 -6.76
N ALA A 129 -6.11 14.04 -6.13
CA ALA A 129 -6.40 15.13 -5.21
C ALA A 129 -5.52 15.08 -3.94
N ILE A 130 -5.25 13.89 -3.41
CA ILE A 130 -4.30 13.70 -2.30
C ILE A 130 -2.89 14.12 -2.73
N CYS A 131 -2.45 13.69 -3.90
CA CYS A 131 -1.10 14.00 -4.40
C CYS A 131 -0.94 15.49 -4.74
N GLU A 132 -2.00 16.16 -5.18
CA GLU A 132 -2.04 17.62 -5.38
C GLU A 132 -1.86 18.37 -4.06
N ASP A 133 -2.58 17.96 -3.01
CA ASP A 133 -2.38 18.52 -1.65
C ASP A 133 -0.96 18.26 -1.13
N ILE A 134 -0.39 17.08 -1.36
CA ILE A 134 1.00 16.77 -0.93
C ILE A 134 2.00 17.66 -1.68
N GLN A 135 1.84 17.81 -2.99
CA GLN A 135 2.71 18.67 -3.81
C GLN A 135 2.67 20.13 -3.35
N GLU A 136 1.50 20.62 -2.91
CA GLU A 136 1.36 22.00 -2.44
C GLU A 136 1.87 22.19 -1.00
N ILE A 137 1.57 21.26 -0.09
CA ILE A 137 1.75 21.44 1.36
C ILE A 137 3.09 20.90 1.86
N CYS A 138 3.55 19.78 1.33
CA CYS A 138 4.76 19.08 1.77
C CYS A 138 5.48 18.43 0.58
N PRO A 139 5.94 19.23 -0.41
CA PRO A 139 6.54 18.72 -1.65
C PRO A 139 7.78 17.85 -1.45
N GLU A 140 8.47 18.01 -0.31
CA GLU A 140 9.66 17.24 0.03
C GLU A 140 9.36 15.85 0.60
N ALA A 141 8.09 15.56 0.95
CA ALA A 141 7.68 14.30 1.54
C ALA A 141 7.83 13.14 0.55
N PHE A 142 8.25 11.98 1.05
CA PHE A 142 8.16 10.73 0.29
C PHE A 142 6.74 10.17 0.37
N VAL A 143 6.20 9.74 -0.77
CA VAL A 143 4.83 9.22 -0.89
C VAL A 143 4.88 7.75 -1.24
N PHE A 144 4.29 6.92 -0.38
CA PHE A 144 4.17 5.48 -0.58
C PHE A 144 2.70 5.13 -0.81
N ASN A 145 2.38 4.56 -1.97
CA ASN A 145 1.02 4.12 -2.28
C ASN A 145 0.87 2.61 -2.17
N TYR A 146 -0.12 2.18 -1.40
CA TYR A 146 -0.59 0.80 -1.26
C TYR A 146 -2.01 0.62 -1.84
N SER A 147 -2.65 1.68 -2.32
CA SER A 147 -3.98 1.60 -2.94
C SER A 147 -3.90 0.95 -4.31
N ASN A 148 -4.93 0.17 -4.66
CA ASN A 148 -5.06 -0.49 -5.95
C ASN A 148 -6.05 0.25 -6.87
N PRO A 149 -5.97 0.04 -8.20
CA PRO A 149 -4.99 -0.78 -8.91
C PRO A 149 -3.66 -0.02 -9.08
N MET A 150 -2.62 -0.51 -8.42
CA MET A 150 -1.42 0.28 -8.17
C MET A 150 -0.69 0.66 -9.46
N GLN A 151 -0.65 -0.22 -10.47
CA GLN A 151 -0.02 0.08 -11.76
C GLN A 151 -0.65 1.31 -12.43
N ARG A 152 -1.98 1.42 -12.45
CA ARG A 152 -2.71 2.53 -13.08
C ARG A 152 -2.66 3.80 -12.24
N ILE A 153 -2.67 3.66 -10.91
CA ILE A 153 -2.47 4.77 -9.97
C ILE A 153 -1.07 5.36 -10.18
N CYS A 154 -0.02 4.54 -10.12
CA CYS A 154 1.36 5.00 -10.29
C CYS A 154 1.54 5.68 -11.65
N HIS A 155 1.01 5.10 -12.72
CA HIS A 155 1.07 5.73 -14.05
C HIS A 155 0.39 7.10 -14.06
N SER A 156 -0.82 7.20 -13.50
CA SER A 156 -1.57 8.47 -13.47
C SER A 156 -0.88 9.55 -12.64
N VAL A 157 -0.39 9.18 -11.45
CA VAL A 157 0.30 10.11 -10.54
C VAL A 157 1.62 10.58 -11.14
N THR A 158 2.46 9.66 -11.61
CA THR A 158 3.77 10.03 -12.18
C THR A 158 3.65 10.80 -13.50
N THR A 159 2.56 10.63 -14.24
CA THR A 159 2.27 11.44 -15.44
C THR A 159 1.82 12.86 -15.07
N LYS A 160 0.91 13.02 -14.09
CA LYS A 160 0.41 14.34 -13.67
C LYS A 160 1.43 15.11 -12.83
N PHE A 161 2.19 14.42 -11.98
CA PHE A 161 3.11 14.97 -10.99
C PHE A 161 4.50 14.33 -11.09
N PRO A 162 5.25 14.56 -12.18
CA PRO A 162 6.51 13.84 -12.45
C PRO A 162 7.63 14.09 -11.43
N ASN A 163 7.54 15.17 -10.65
CA ASN A 163 8.54 15.53 -9.64
C ASN A 163 8.17 15.07 -8.22
N LEU A 164 6.98 14.48 -8.03
CA LEU A 164 6.57 13.97 -6.72
C LEU A 164 7.40 12.72 -6.38
N LYS A 165 7.90 12.63 -5.14
CA LYS A 165 8.69 11.48 -4.65
C LYS A 165 7.78 10.28 -4.36
N PHE A 166 7.17 9.74 -5.41
CA PHE A 166 6.08 8.77 -5.33
C PHE A 166 6.53 7.35 -5.70
N VAL A 167 6.22 6.38 -4.84
CA VAL A 167 6.53 4.97 -5.04
C VAL A 167 5.30 4.12 -4.71
N GLY A 168 4.95 3.18 -5.58
CA GLY A 168 3.96 2.14 -5.30
C GLY A 168 4.62 0.91 -4.66
N LEU A 169 4.03 0.37 -3.59
CA LEU A 169 4.53 -0.82 -2.89
C LEU A 169 3.46 -1.93 -2.83
N CYS A 170 3.85 -3.16 -3.16
CA CYS A 170 3.02 -4.35 -3.02
C CYS A 170 3.85 -5.53 -2.51
N HIS A 171 3.20 -6.43 -1.77
CA HIS A 171 3.80 -7.62 -1.16
C HIS A 171 3.86 -8.84 -2.09
N GLU A 172 3.36 -8.76 -3.33
CA GLU A 172 3.28 -9.88 -4.28
C GLU A 172 4.61 -10.65 -4.39
N ILE A 173 5.73 -9.94 -4.52
CA ILE A 173 7.05 -10.56 -4.69
C ILE A 173 7.51 -11.35 -3.47
N TYR A 174 7.01 -10.99 -2.27
CA TYR A 174 7.30 -11.71 -1.03
C TYR A 174 6.69 -13.12 -1.03
N SER A 175 5.63 -13.35 -1.82
CA SER A 175 5.05 -14.71 -1.96
C SER A 175 6.06 -15.71 -2.53
N MET A 176 7.01 -15.26 -3.36
CA MET A 176 8.08 -16.09 -3.90
C MET A 176 9.02 -16.62 -2.82
N GLU A 177 9.23 -15.86 -1.73
CA GLU A 177 10.05 -16.32 -0.60
C GLU A 177 9.44 -17.53 0.10
N VAL A 178 8.11 -17.67 0.05
CA VAL A 178 7.38 -18.79 0.66
C VAL A 178 7.22 -19.95 -0.31
N GLN A 179 7.04 -19.67 -1.60
CA GLN A 179 6.74 -20.67 -2.62
C GLN A 179 7.98 -21.36 -3.20
N LEU A 180 9.03 -20.59 -3.52
CA LEU A 180 10.25 -21.14 -4.16
C LEU A 180 10.94 -22.24 -3.33
N PRO A 181 11.10 -22.12 -1.99
CA PRO A 181 11.71 -23.19 -1.20
C PRO A 181 11.01 -24.53 -1.35
N LYS A 182 9.67 -24.51 -1.42
CA LYS A 182 8.83 -25.71 -1.59
C LYS A 182 8.94 -26.29 -2.99
N LEU A 183 8.94 -25.42 -4.01
CA LEU A 183 9.04 -25.83 -5.41
C LEU A 183 10.41 -26.40 -5.76
N LEU A 184 11.48 -25.81 -5.21
CA LEU A 184 12.87 -26.17 -5.48
C LEU A 184 13.45 -27.17 -4.49
N ASN A 185 12.66 -27.57 -3.48
CA ASN A 185 13.05 -28.49 -2.41
C ASN A 185 14.40 -28.13 -1.76
N THR A 186 14.55 -26.86 -1.37
CA THR A 186 15.74 -26.32 -0.70
C THR A 186 15.33 -25.26 0.32
N ASP A 187 16.23 -24.91 1.24
CA ASP A 187 16.01 -23.80 2.15
C ASP A 187 15.97 -22.45 1.42
N ARG A 188 15.13 -21.53 1.92
CA ARG A 188 15.03 -20.13 1.42
C ARG A 188 16.39 -19.43 1.39
N SER A 189 17.25 -19.72 2.36
CA SER A 189 18.59 -19.14 2.47
C SER A 189 19.47 -19.47 1.25
N ASN A 190 19.26 -20.63 0.62
CA ASN A 190 20.00 -21.09 -0.55
C ASN A 190 19.44 -20.57 -1.89
N ILE A 191 18.35 -19.82 -1.89
CA ILE A 191 17.74 -19.31 -3.13
C ILE A 191 18.07 -17.83 -3.28
N ASP A 192 18.64 -17.48 -4.43
CA ASP A 192 18.66 -16.11 -4.94
C ASP A 192 17.71 -16.00 -6.13
N PHE A 193 16.91 -14.95 -6.20
CA PHE A 193 15.93 -14.82 -7.28
C PHE A 193 15.69 -13.36 -7.65
N ARG A 194 15.33 -13.18 -8.92
CA ARG A 194 14.99 -11.88 -9.50
C ARG A 194 13.65 -12.00 -10.21
N ALA A 195 12.77 -11.04 -9.94
CA ALA A 195 11.49 -10.92 -10.62
C ALA A 195 11.34 -9.53 -11.23
N GLY A 196 10.54 -9.44 -12.28
CA GLY A 196 10.29 -8.21 -13.02
C GLY A 196 8.92 -8.23 -13.67
N GLY A 197 8.41 -7.06 -14.06
CA GLY A 197 7.08 -6.93 -14.67
C GLY A 197 6.30 -5.77 -14.10
N LEU A 198 4.98 -5.84 -14.22
CA LEU A 198 4.07 -4.86 -13.64
C LEU A 198 3.53 -5.38 -12.31
N ASN A 199 2.99 -4.48 -11.49
CA ASN A 199 2.25 -4.92 -10.30
C ASN A 199 1.10 -5.87 -10.69
N HIS A 200 1.01 -7.01 -10.00
CA HIS A 200 0.08 -8.12 -10.25
C HIS A 200 0.19 -8.74 -11.64
N LEU A 201 1.32 -8.52 -12.29
CA LEU A 201 1.76 -9.18 -13.51
C LEU A 201 3.29 -9.24 -13.50
N SER A 202 3.82 -9.78 -12.40
CA SER A 202 5.24 -10.02 -12.22
C SER A 202 5.60 -11.43 -12.69
N ILE A 203 6.79 -11.58 -13.25
CA ILE A 203 7.35 -12.86 -13.67
C ILE A 203 8.68 -13.08 -12.94
N LEU A 204 8.92 -14.33 -12.54
CA LEU A 204 10.22 -14.79 -12.11
C LEU A 204 11.15 -14.78 -13.33
N VAL A 205 12.20 -13.96 -13.29
CA VAL A 205 13.17 -13.82 -14.38
C VAL A 205 14.34 -14.77 -14.17
N GLU A 206 14.80 -14.90 -12.91
CA GLU A 206 15.91 -15.76 -12.53
C GLU A 206 15.66 -16.39 -11.16
N ALA A 207 16.07 -17.64 -10.99
CA ALA A 207 16.19 -18.30 -9.70
C ALA A 207 17.43 -19.21 -9.71
N ASN A 208 18.35 -18.95 -8.80
CA ASN A 208 19.63 -19.65 -8.67
C ASN A 208 19.78 -20.25 -7.29
N PHE A 209 20.37 -21.43 -7.22
CA PHE A 209 20.88 -21.93 -5.95
C PHE A 209 22.22 -21.23 -5.64
N LYS A 210 22.37 -20.69 -4.43
CA LYS A 210 23.57 -19.94 -4.03
C LYS A 210 24.80 -20.83 -3.88
N ASP A 211 24.61 -22.09 -3.48
CA ASP A 211 25.68 -23.07 -3.27
C ASP A 211 26.35 -23.54 -4.58
N THR A 212 25.56 -23.69 -5.64
CA THR A 212 26.00 -24.29 -6.91
C THR A 212 26.03 -23.30 -8.06
N GLY A 213 25.43 -22.12 -7.89
CA GLY A 213 25.24 -21.12 -8.95
C GLY A 213 24.37 -21.61 -10.12
N ARG A 214 23.73 -22.79 -9.98
CA ARG A 214 22.89 -23.36 -11.04
C ARG A 214 21.58 -22.60 -11.10
N MET A 215 21.28 -22.09 -12.28
CA MET A 215 19.97 -21.53 -12.62
C MET A 215 18.97 -22.66 -12.77
N HIS A 216 17.86 -22.59 -12.04
CA HIS A 216 16.73 -23.49 -12.24
C HIS A 216 15.86 -22.92 -13.36
N THR A 217 16.34 -22.98 -14.60
CA THR A 217 15.47 -22.87 -15.77
C THR A 217 14.89 -24.24 -16.06
N GLN A 218 13.57 -24.33 -16.21
CA GLN A 218 12.94 -25.48 -16.88
C GLN A 218 13.52 -25.65 -18.29
#